data_AF-A0A0V9UKQ1-F1
#
_entry.id   AF-A0A0V9UKQ1-F1
#
_cell.length_a   1.000
_cell.length_b   1.000
_cell.length_c   1.000
_cell.angle_alpha   90.00
_cell.angle_beta   90.00
_cell.angle_gamma   90.00
#
_symmetry.space_group_name_H-M   'P 1'
#
loop_
_entity.id
_entity.type
_entity.pdbx_description
1 polymer ?
#
loop_
_entity_poly.entity_id
_entity_poly.type
_entity_poly.pdbx_seq_one_letter_code
_entity_poly.pdbx_strand_id
1 'polypeptide(L)'
;MAGTARRGGATDETGRYAVLYPALAEAAHRVGATAIGLIDVGRPAALNLCVDRVGITYSDGVFLGDPDSPVQESCSIVHGGAVPDRTMPPVVARVAVTRHRPDVEDALLAEDPPVRFCGDVVELLPEAIAAVPEDALVVVTTTWALSRLSIPRRPSFVDRLREAATGRTVAWVSAEGVGVAPSVPTLGDRPASGHSIVGIALYEGAEHRVDAVARCWSRGRILDWFH
;
A
#
# COMPACT_ATOMS: atom_id res chain seq x y z
N MET A 1 29.63 32.58 5.00
CA MET A 1 28.82 32.22 6.17
C MET A 1 27.36 32.53 5.88
N ALA A 2 26.62 31.56 5.36
CA ALA A 2 25.16 31.59 5.32
C ALA A 2 24.70 30.16 5.58
N GLY A 3 24.07 29.95 6.73
CA GLY A 3 23.73 28.63 7.26
C GLY A 3 22.66 27.94 6.42
N THR A 4 22.90 26.66 6.16
CA THR A 4 21.93 25.69 5.69
C THR A 4 20.70 25.66 6.60
N ALA A 5 19.59 26.22 6.12
CA ALA A 5 18.28 25.96 6.68
C ALA A 5 17.92 24.50 6.39
N ARG A 6 18.12 23.63 7.39
CA ARG A 6 17.66 22.25 7.38
C ARG A 6 16.12 22.27 7.39
N ARG A 7 15.49 22.22 6.20
CA ARG A 7 14.04 22.07 6.07
C ARG A 7 13.64 20.67 6.52
N GLY A 8 13.15 20.57 7.76
CA GLY A 8 12.62 19.33 8.34
C GLY A 8 11.26 18.90 7.79
N GLY A 9 11.06 18.95 6.46
CA GLY A 9 9.77 18.64 5.81
C GLY A 9 9.75 17.45 4.86
N ALA A 10 10.90 16.98 4.35
CA ALA A 10 10.97 16.06 3.21
C ALA A 10 10.72 14.56 3.50
N THR A 11 10.42 14.16 4.74
CA THR A 11 10.47 12.73 5.12
C THR A 11 9.15 11.96 5.07
N ASP A 12 8.01 12.63 4.90
CA ASP A 12 6.70 11.95 4.76
C ASP A 12 6.18 11.89 3.31
N GLU A 13 6.93 12.48 2.38
CA GLU A 13 6.61 12.57 0.94
C GLU A 13 7.29 11.48 0.10
N THR A 14 7.94 10.48 0.70
CA THR A 14 8.41 9.31 -0.07
C THR A 14 7.31 8.26 -0.15
N GLY A 15 7.32 7.43 -1.19
CA GLY A 15 6.48 6.23 -1.24
C GLY A 15 6.87 5.21 -0.18
N ARG A 16 6.08 4.15 -0.06
CA ARG A 16 6.31 3.02 0.86
C ARG A 16 6.59 1.75 0.07
N TYR A 17 7.42 1.90 -0.96
CA TYR A 17 7.57 0.93 -2.04
C TYR A 17 8.15 -0.40 -1.55
N ALA A 18 9.20 -0.36 -0.73
CA ALA A 18 9.84 -1.55 -0.19
C ALA A 18 8.92 -2.46 0.64
N VAL A 19 7.83 -1.92 1.19
CA VAL A 19 6.83 -2.71 1.93
C VAL A 19 5.69 -3.14 0.99
N LEU A 20 5.26 -2.23 0.12
CA LEU A 20 4.10 -2.45 -0.73
C LEU A 20 4.38 -3.41 -1.88
N TYR A 21 5.52 -3.30 -2.55
CA TYR A 21 5.82 -4.10 -3.74
C TYR A 21 5.61 -5.60 -3.50
N PRO A 22 6.30 -6.25 -2.52
CA PRO A 22 6.15 -7.69 -2.32
C PRO A 22 4.75 -8.07 -1.86
N ALA A 23 4.06 -7.23 -1.07
CA ALA A 23 2.70 -7.50 -0.62
C ALA A 23 1.66 -7.40 -1.75
N LEU A 24 1.83 -6.46 -2.68
CA LEU A 24 0.99 -6.32 -3.86
C LEU A 24 1.20 -7.48 -4.83
N ALA A 25 2.46 -7.85 -5.10
CA ALA A 25 2.80 -8.97 -5.96
C ALA A 25 2.31 -10.31 -5.36
N GLU A 26 2.44 -10.50 -4.05
CA GLU A 26 1.90 -11.66 -3.34
C GLU A 26 0.36 -11.69 -3.38
N ALA A 27 -0.33 -10.57 -3.16
CA ALA A 27 -1.79 -10.50 -3.24
C ALA A 27 -2.29 -10.88 -4.64
N ALA A 28 -1.65 -10.36 -5.68
CA ALA A 28 -1.98 -10.68 -7.06
C ALA A 28 -1.69 -12.14 -7.40
N HIS A 29 -0.56 -12.69 -6.93
CA HIS A 29 -0.20 -14.09 -7.11
C HIS A 29 -1.23 -15.05 -6.50
N ARG A 30 -1.71 -14.78 -5.28
CA ARG A 30 -2.66 -15.64 -4.57
C ARG A 30 -3.98 -15.86 -5.31
N VAL A 31 -4.36 -14.93 -6.18
CA VAL A 31 -5.60 -15.00 -6.97
C VAL A 31 -5.33 -15.19 -8.47
N GLY A 32 -4.07 -15.38 -8.87
CA GLY A 32 -3.69 -15.58 -10.28
C GLY A 32 -3.94 -14.37 -11.18
N ALA A 33 -3.92 -13.15 -10.62
CA ALA A 33 -4.20 -11.93 -11.38
C ALA A 33 -3.08 -11.63 -12.40
N THR A 34 -3.48 -11.28 -13.62
CA THR A 34 -2.57 -10.92 -14.72
C THR A 34 -2.42 -9.41 -14.91
N ALA A 35 -3.25 -8.61 -14.25
CA ALA A 35 -3.19 -7.15 -14.17
C ALA A 35 -3.81 -6.67 -12.85
N ILE A 36 -3.39 -5.49 -12.37
CA ILE A 36 -3.93 -4.88 -11.15
C ILE A 36 -4.32 -3.42 -11.37
N GLY A 37 -5.37 -2.97 -10.68
CA GLY A 37 -5.68 -1.57 -10.48
C GLY A 37 -5.37 -1.16 -9.04
N LEU A 38 -4.50 -0.17 -8.86
CA LEU A 38 -4.07 0.29 -7.55
C LEU A 38 -4.92 1.47 -7.07
N ILE A 39 -5.38 1.39 -5.83
CA ILE A 39 -6.12 2.45 -5.15
C ILE A 39 -5.38 2.85 -3.87
N ASP A 40 -4.70 3.99 -3.85
CA ASP A 40 -4.02 4.49 -2.64
C ASP A 40 -4.93 5.40 -1.82
N VAL A 41 -5.15 5.01 -0.57
CA VAL A 41 -6.07 5.69 0.34
C VAL A 41 -5.32 6.51 1.39
N GLY A 42 -5.66 7.79 1.47
CA GLY A 42 -5.34 8.66 2.62
C GLY A 42 -4.04 9.45 2.52
N ARG A 43 -3.23 9.30 1.46
CA ARG A 43 -2.07 10.16 1.19
C ARG A 43 -2.34 11.10 -0.01
N PRO A 44 -2.28 12.44 0.17
CA PRO A 44 -2.54 13.38 -0.92
C PRO A 44 -1.64 13.19 -2.15
N ALA A 45 -0.34 13.01 -1.94
CA ALA A 45 0.62 12.84 -3.03
C ALA A 45 0.42 11.51 -3.80
N ALA A 46 -0.18 10.50 -3.18
CA ALA A 46 -0.48 9.18 -3.79
C ALA A 46 0.73 8.48 -4.43
N LEU A 47 1.95 8.77 -3.97
CA LEU A 47 3.18 8.24 -4.55
C LEU A 47 3.29 6.73 -4.51
N ASN A 48 2.57 6.06 -3.61
CA ASN A 48 2.49 4.59 -3.56
C ASN A 48 1.94 3.97 -4.86
N LEU A 49 1.21 4.74 -5.67
CA LEU A 49 0.71 4.31 -6.99
C LEU A 49 1.82 4.12 -8.04
N CYS A 50 3.05 4.57 -7.74
CA CYS A 50 4.23 4.38 -8.57
C CYS A 50 5.12 3.22 -8.12
N VAL A 51 4.61 2.32 -7.28
CA VAL A 51 5.39 1.19 -6.74
C VAL A 51 5.97 0.28 -7.81
N ASP A 52 5.35 0.19 -8.98
CA ASP A 52 5.84 -0.55 -10.14
C ASP A 52 6.90 0.20 -10.97
N ARG A 53 7.18 1.47 -10.63
CA ARG A 53 8.08 2.39 -11.37
C ARG A 53 9.34 2.74 -10.58
N VAL A 54 9.70 1.94 -9.59
CA VAL A 54 10.88 2.15 -8.74
C VAL A 54 11.69 0.87 -8.66
N GLY A 55 12.99 0.98 -8.46
CA GLY A 55 13.85 -0.16 -8.13
C GLY A 55 14.03 -0.29 -6.63
N ILE A 56 14.02 -1.53 -6.11
CA ILE A 56 14.11 -1.82 -4.69
C ILE A 56 15.13 -2.92 -4.46
N THR A 57 16.21 -2.60 -3.75
CA THR A 57 17.21 -3.59 -3.33
C THR A 57 17.01 -3.99 -1.87
N TYR A 58 16.89 -5.28 -1.61
CA TYR A 58 16.83 -5.83 -0.26
C TYR A 58 18.20 -6.33 0.20
N SER A 59 18.47 -6.30 1.50
CA SER A 59 19.78 -6.67 2.05
C SER A 59 20.14 -8.16 1.93
N ASP A 60 19.19 -9.02 1.58
CA ASP A 60 19.40 -10.43 1.23
C ASP A 60 19.84 -10.63 -0.24
N GLY A 61 19.92 -9.54 -1.02
CA GLY A 61 20.31 -9.54 -2.41
C GLY A 61 19.15 -9.60 -3.40
N VAL A 62 17.90 -9.72 -2.94
CA VAL A 62 16.73 -9.66 -3.82
C VAL A 62 16.59 -8.24 -4.38
N PHE A 63 16.30 -8.14 -5.67
CA PHE A 63 15.97 -6.90 -6.36
C PHE A 63 14.57 -7.00 -6.96
N LEU A 64 13.72 -6.00 -6.71
CA LEU A 64 12.37 -5.92 -7.25
C LEU A 64 12.13 -4.58 -7.95
N GLY A 65 11.26 -4.58 -8.95
CA GLY A 65 10.85 -3.38 -9.68
C GLY A 65 11.78 -3.03 -10.85
N ASP A 66 11.94 -1.73 -11.11
CA ASP A 66 12.60 -1.22 -12.32
C ASP A 66 14.07 -0.82 -12.05
N PRO A 67 15.06 -1.52 -12.64
CA PRO A 67 16.47 -1.19 -12.47
C PRO A 67 16.88 0.13 -13.14
N ASP A 68 16.11 0.60 -14.12
CA ASP A 68 16.40 1.84 -14.86
C ASP A 68 15.69 3.06 -14.24
N SER A 69 14.84 2.85 -13.23
CA SER A 69 14.13 3.94 -12.56
C SER A 69 15.09 4.92 -11.89
N PRO A 70 14.87 6.24 -11.99
CA PRO A 70 15.63 7.23 -11.23
C PRO A 70 15.38 7.14 -9.71
N VAL A 71 14.32 6.44 -9.29
CA VAL A 71 14.02 6.19 -7.88
C VAL A 71 14.44 4.78 -7.52
N GLN A 72 15.53 4.71 -6.77
CA GLN A 72 16.10 3.47 -6.24
C GLN A 72 16.04 3.50 -4.71
N GLU A 73 15.37 2.52 -4.12
CA GLU A 73 15.26 2.35 -2.68
C GLU A 73 16.04 1.12 -2.19
N SER A 74 16.41 1.14 -0.92
CA SER A 74 17.03 0.01 -0.24
C SER A 74 16.27 -0.33 1.03
N CYS A 75 16.11 -1.63 1.31
CA CYS A 75 15.44 -2.13 2.50
C CYS A 75 16.29 -3.18 3.23
N SER A 76 16.39 -3.06 4.55
CA SER A 76 17.06 -4.06 5.37
C SER A 76 16.08 -5.14 5.82
N ILE A 77 16.42 -6.40 5.60
CA ILE A 77 15.67 -7.54 6.12
C ILE A 77 16.27 -7.97 7.45
N VAL A 78 15.40 -8.24 8.42
CA VAL A 78 15.78 -8.67 9.78
C VAL A 78 15.08 -9.99 10.15
N HIS A 79 15.54 -10.60 11.23
CA HIS A 79 15.00 -11.85 11.81
C HIS A 79 14.96 -13.08 10.88
N GLY A 80 15.69 -13.03 9.76
CA GLY A 80 15.81 -14.17 8.84
C GLY A 80 14.60 -14.39 7.93
N GLY A 81 13.69 -13.41 7.84
CA GLY A 81 12.65 -13.40 6.81
C GLY A 81 13.24 -13.39 5.40
N ALA A 82 12.47 -13.81 4.40
CA ALA A 82 12.85 -13.74 3.00
C ALA A 82 11.71 -13.08 2.22
N VAL A 83 12.03 -12.05 1.44
CA VAL A 83 11.03 -11.36 0.64
C VAL A 83 10.70 -12.21 -0.59
N PRO A 84 9.41 -12.45 -0.91
CA PRO A 84 9.05 -13.19 -2.10
C PRO A 84 9.56 -12.50 -3.37
N ASP A 85 10.37 -13.20 -4.15
CA ASP A 85 10.83 -12.74 -5.46
C ASP A 85 9.73 -12.96 -6.50
N ARG A 86 8.71 -12.11 -6.45
CA ARG A 86 7.56 -12.14 -7.34
C ARG A 86 7.49 -10.87 -8.15
N THR A 87 7.33 -11.02 -9.47
CA THR A 87 7.07 -9.90 -10.36
C THR A 87 5.66 -9.37 -10.13
N MET A 88 5.54 -8.04 -9.99
CA MET A 88 4.23 -7.39 -9.94
C MET A 88 3.59 -7.45 -11.34
N PRO A 89 2.31 -7.83 -11.47
CA PRO A 89 1.61 -7.71 -12.75
C PRO A 89 1.48 -6.24 -13.18
N PRO A 90 1.25 -5.97 -14.47
CA PRO A 90 1.03 -4.61 -14.96
C PRO A 90 -0.03 -3.85 -14.15
N VAL A 91 0.32 -2.62 -13.74
CA VAL A 91 -0.61 -1.68 -13.11
C VAL A 91 -1.36 -0.93 -14.22
N VAL A 92 -2.61 -1.30 -14.46
CA VAL A 92 -3.45 -0.80 -15.57
C VAL A 92 -4.40 0.32 -15.15
N ALA A 93 -4.53 0.58 -13.85
CA ALA A 93 -5.28 1.70 -13.32
C ALA A 93 -4.63 2.23 -12.04
N ARG A 94 -4.66 3.56 -11.88
CA ARG A 94 -4.14 4.27 -10.71
C ARG A 94 -5.20 5.21 -10.18
N VAL A 95 -5.62 4.99 -8.94
CA VAL A 95 -6.68 5.77 -8.30
C VAL A 95 -6.18 6.28 -6.95
N ALA A 96 -6.32 7.57 -6.70
CA ALA A 96 -6.01 8.18 -5.41
C ALA A 96 -7.30 8.60 -4.70
N VAL A 97 -7.47 8.15 -3.46
CA VAL A 97 -8.60 8.52 -2.60
C VAL A 97 -8.07 9.29 -1.40
N THR A 98 -8.28 10.60 -1.39
CA THR A 98 -7.67 11.51 -0.41
C THR A 98 -8.69 12.52 0.11
N ARG A 99 -8.42 13.12 1.26
CA ARG A 99 -9.24 14.25 1.76
C ARG A 99 -9.02 15.53 0.96
N HIS A 100 -7.80 15.73 0.49
CA HIS A 100 -7.37 16.94 -0.20
C HIS A 100 -6.45 16.59 -1.36
N ARG A 101 -6.47 17.43 -2.40
CA ARG A 101 -5.50 17.35 -3.49
C ARG A 101 -4.11 17.76 -3.00
N PRO A 102 -3.04 17.19 -3.57
CA PRO A 102 -1.70 17.72 -3.33
C PRO A 102 -1.56 19.10 -4.00
N ASP A 103 -0.70 19.94 -3.44
CA ASP A 103 -0.40 21.25 -4.03
C ASP A 103 0.47 21.15 -5.30
N VAL A 104 1.28 20.09 -5.38
CA VAL A 104 2.20 19.79 -6.50
C VAL A 104 2.09 18.32 -6.85
N GLU A 105 2.01 18.02 -8.15
CA GLU A 105 2.05 16.66 -8.67
C GLU A 105 3.52 16.24 -8.87
N ASP A 106 3.87 15.04 -8.42
CA ASP A 106 5.21 14.49 -8.59
C ASP A 106 5.45 14.05 -10.04
N ALA A 107 6.69 14.15 -10.50
CA ALA A 107 7.08 13.76 -11.86
C ALA A 107 6.78 12.28 -12.15
N LEU A 108 6.88 11.38 -11.16
CA LEU A 108 6.57 9.96 -11.33
C LEU A 108 5.10 9.71 -11.71
N LEU A 109 4.20 10.61 -11.28
CA LEU A 109 2.77 10.54 -11.59
C LEU A 109 2.42 11.33 -12.86
N ALA A 110 3.30 12.21 -13.34
CA ALA A 110 3.01 13.04 -14.51
C ALA A 110 2.88 12.23 -15.81
N GLU A 111 3.58 11.10 -15.94
CA GLU A 111 3.51 10.23 -17.12
C GLU A 111 2.15 9.52 -17.27
N ASP A 112 1.53 9.18 -16.13
CA ASP A 112 0.23 8.50 -16.07
C ASP A 112 -0.51 8.99 -14.81
N PRO A 113 -1.17 10.16 -14.90
CA PRO A 113 -1.78 10.79 -13.74
C PRO A 113 -2.92 9.93 -13.17
N PRO A 114 -2.98 9.75 -11.85
CA PRO A 114 -4.02 8.94 -11.24
C PRO A 114 -5.38 9.64 -11.32
N VAL A 115 -6.45 8.85 -11.41
CA VAL A 115 -7.81 9.35 -11.16
C VAL A 115 -7.91 9.75 -9.68
N ARG A 116 -8.32 10.99 -9.39
CA ARG A 116 -8.34 11.52 -8.01
C ARG A 116 -9.77 11.74 -7.52
N PHE A 117 -10.12 11.04 -6.45
CA PHE A 117 -11.32 11.29 -5.65
C PHE A 117 -10.94 12.05 -4.37
N CYS A 118 -11.62 13.17 -4.13
CA CYS A 118 -11.32 14.06 -3.00
C CYS A 118 -12.53 14.23 -2.10
N GLY A 119 -12.41 13.85 -0.83
CA GLY A 119 -13.50 13.92 0.14
C GLY A 119 -13.35 12.90 1.27
N ASP A 120 -14.47 12.37 1.74
CA ASP A 120 -14.45 11.32 2.75
C ASP A 120 -13.92 10.01 2.15
N VAL A 121 -12.74 9.58 2.62
CA VAL A 121 -12.04 8.44 2.03
C VAL A 121 -12.77 7.11 2.17
N VAL A 122 -13.71 6.98 3.12
CA VAL A 122 -14.52 5.76 3.26
C VAL A 122 -15.70 5.80 2.31
N GLU A 123 -16.38 6.95 2.20
CA GLU A 123 -17.55 7.08 1.32
C GLU A 123 -17.18 7.04 -0.16
N LEU A 124 -15.94 7.38 -0.52
CA LEU A 124 -15.45 7.39 -1.91
C LEU A 124 -14.90 6.04 -2.39
N LEU A 125 -14.86 5.01 -1.54
CA LEU A 125 -14.36 3.69 -1.93
C LEU A 125 -15.17 3.05 -3.07
N PRO A 126 -16.52 3.08 -3.09
CA PRO A 126 -17.29 2.49 -4.18
C PRO A 126 -16.93 3.08 -5.54
N GLU A 127 -16.85 4.40 -5.66
CA GLU A 127 -16.48 5.09 -6.90
C GLU A 127 -15.04 4.81 -7.32
N ALA A 128 -14.12 4.77 -6.35
CA ALA A 128 -12.72 4.45 -6.62
C ALA A 128 -12.54 3.02 -7.14
N ILE A 129 -13.28 2.05 -6.57
CA ILE A 129 -13.26 0.66 -7.01
C ILE A 129 -13.89 0.52 -8.40
N ALA A 130 -14.99 1.22 -8.68
CA ALA A 130 -15.63 1.24 -9.99
C ALA A 130 -14.75 1.84 -11.10
N ALA A 131 -13.75 2.67 -10.74
CA ALA A 131 -12.80 3.24 -11.70
C ALA A 131 -11.73 2.24 -12.19
N VAL A 132 -11.63 1.05 -11.58
CA VAL A 132 -10.69 0.01 -12.01
C VAL A 132 -11.32 -0.88 -13.09
N PRO A 133 -10.65 -1.13 -14.24
CA PRO A 133 -11.13 -2.02 -15.30
C PRO A 133 -11.57 -3.39 -14.77
N GLU A 134 -12.66 -3.95 -15.28
CA GLU A 134 -13.28 -5.20 -14.78
C GLU A 134 -12.35 -6.43 -14.83
N ASP A 135 -11.41 -6.45 -15.77
CA ASP A 135 -10.45 -7.54 -16.01
C ASP A 135 -9.18 -7.47 -15.15
N ALA A 136 -9.01 -6.42 -14.34
CA ALA A 136 -7.90 -6.28 -13.40
C ALA A 136 -8.29 -6.71 -11.97
N LEU A 137 -7.33 -7.10 -11.13
CA LEU A 137 -7.59 -7.20 -9.69
C LEU A 137 -7.65 -5.79 -9.08
N VAL A 138 -8.70 -5.49 -8.32
CA VAL A 138 -8.77 -4.27 -7.50
C VAL A 138 -7.87 -4.45 -6.29
N VAL A 139 -6.86 -3.59 -6.12
CA VAL A 139 -5.99 -3.61 -4.95
C VAL A 139 -6.00 -2.26 -4.25
N VAL A 140 -6.61 -2.22 -3.06
CA VAL A 140 -6.64 -1.04 -2.20
C VAL A 140 -5.41 -1.04 -1.30
N THR A 141 -4.75 0.10 -1.13
CA THR A 141 -3.60 0.26 -0.25
C THR A 141 -3.84 1.31 0.83
N THR A 142 -3.42 0.99 2.06
CA THR A 142 -3.41 1.95 3.19
C THR A 142 -2.05 1.92 3.88
N THR A 143 -1.40 3.07 4.00
CA THR A 143 -0.08 3.20 4.65
C THR A 143 -0.12 4.24 5.77
N TRP A 144 -0.36 3.77 7.00
CA TRP A 144 -0.68 4.57 8.18
C TRP A 144 -1.93 5.46 8.00
N ALA A 145 -2.78 5.15 7.02
CA ALA A 145 -3.94 5.94 6.63
C ALA A 145 -5.08 5.79 7.64
N LEU A 146 -5.33 4.57 8.11
CA LEU A 146 -6.47 4.26 8.97
C LEU A 146 -6.34 4.88 10.37
N SER A 147 -5.11 5.16 10.81
CA SER A 147 -4.87 5.92 12.05
C SER A 147 -5.49 7.33 12.03
N ARG A 148 -5.71 7.91 10.85
CA ARG A 148 -6.33 9.23 10.65
C ARG A 148 -7.86 9.19 10.64
N LEU A 149 -8.45 7.99 10.66
CA LEU A 149 -9.88 7.78 10.85
C LEU A 149 -10.18 7.69 12.34
N SER A 150 -11.39 8.12 12.73
CA SER A 150 -11.90 7.82 14.06
C SER A 150 -12.03 6.31 14.25
N ILE A 151 -11.90 5.84 15.50
CA ILE A 151 -11.95 4.39 15.79
C ILE A 151 -13.22 3.72 15.21
N PRO A 152 -14.43 4.30 15.33
CA PRO A 152 -15.64 3.70 14.75
C PRO A 152 -15.65 3.69 13.22
N ARG A 153 -14.88 4.56 12.55
CA ARG A 153 -14.80 4.62 11.08
C ARG A 153 -13.88 3.57 10.48
N ARG A 154 -12.96 2.97 11.26
CA ARG A 154 -12.03 1.95 10.74
C ARG A 154 -12.76 0.67 10.31
N PRO A 155 -13.69 0.10 11.08
CA PRO A 155 -14.50 -1.03 10.61
C PRO A 155 -15.30 -0.69 9.35
N SER A 156 -15.89 0.52 9.27
CA SER A 156 -16.65 0.95 8.10
C SER A 156 -15.82 0.92 6.80
N PHE A 157 -14.52 1.21 6.87
CA PHE A 157 -13.62 1.05 5.72
C PHE A 157 -13.61 -0.39 5.21
N VAL A 158 -13.49 -1.38 6.11
CA VAL A 158 -13.51 -2.80 5.74
C VAL A 158 -14.87 -3.24 5.23
N ASP A 159 -15.95 -2.72 5.81
CA ASP A 159 -17.32 -3.00 5.34
C ASP A 159 -17.51 -2.55 3.89
N ARG A 160 -17.02 -1.36 3.52
CA ARG A 160 -17.04 -0.89 2.12
C ARG A 160 -16.26 -1.78 1.15
N LEU A 161 -15.11 -2.31 1.58
CA LEU A 161 -14.35 -3.25 0.76
C LEU A 161 -15.11 -4.56 0.53
N ARG A 162 -15.75 -5.08 1.59
CA ARG A 162 -16.57 -6.31 1.52
C ARG A 162 -17.83 -6.12 0.67
N GLU A 163 -18.49 -4.96 0.79
CA GLU A 163 -19.63 -4.60 -0.06
C GLU A 163 -19.24 -4.63 -1.54
N ALA A 164 -18.10 -4.00 -1.88
CA ALA A 164 -17.59 -4.01 -3.25
C ALA A 164 -17.18 -5.41 -3.73
N ALA A 165 -16.68 -6.25 -2.82
CA ALA A 165 -16.27 -7.62 -3.11
C ALA A 165 -17.42 -8.57 -3.51
N THR A 166 -18.67 -8.12 -3.39
CA THR A 166 -19.85 -8.88 -3.87
C THR A 166 -19.90 -9.00 -5.39
N GLY A 167 -19.29 -8.06 -6.13
CA GLY A 167 -19.31 -8.04 -7.60
C GLY A 167 -18.02 -8.52 -8.27
N ARG A 168 -16.89 -8.53 -7.55
CA ARG A 168 -15.56 -8.92 -8.05
C ARG A 168 -14.58 -9.08 -6.90
N THR A 169 -13.47 -9.78 -7.10
CA THR A 169 -12.44 -9.91 -6.06
C THR A 169 -11.80 -8.55 -5.75
N VAL A 170 -11.68 -8.23 -4.46
CA VAL A 170 -10.98 -7.04 -3.95
C VAL A 170 -9.87 -7.47 -3.00
N ALA A 171 -8.65 -7.04 -3.29
CA ALA A 171 -7.53 -7.16 -2.38
C ALA A 171 -7.33 -5.85 -1.59
N TRP A 172 -6.92 -5.98 -0.33
CA TRP A 172 -6.47 -4.86 0.49
C TRP A 172 -5.10 -5.17 1.09
N VAL A 173 -4.12 -4.33 0.75
CA VAL A 173 -2.78 -4.35 1.32
C VAL A 173 -2.65 -3.20 2.31
N SER A 174 -2.40 -3.54 3.56
CA SER A 174 -2.26 -2.56 4.65
C SER A 174 -0.84 -2.57 5.20
N ALA A 175 -0.32 -1.38 5.51
CA ALA A 175 0.86 -1.21 6.37
C ALA A 175 0.47 -0.23 7.47
N GLU A 176 0.04 -0.76 8.61
CA GLU A 176 -0.62 0.01 9.65
C GLU A 176 -0.03 -0.32 11.03
N GLY A 177 -0.14 0.63 11.97
CA GLY A 177 0.27 0.38 13.35
C GLY A 177 -0.44 -0.84 13.94
N VAL A 178 0.20 -1.53 14.87
CA VAL A 178 -0.36 -2.74 15.50
C VAL A 178 -1.77 -2.46 16.07
N GLY A 179 -2.76 -3.21 15.61
CA GLY A 179 -4.18 -3.07 16.00
C GLY A 179 -4.94 -1.92 15.31
N VAL A 180 -4.34 -1.23 14.35
CA VAL A 180 -5.00 -0.14 13.61
C VAL A 180 -5.85 -0.66 12.45
N ALA A 181 -5.32 -1.60 11.66
CA ALA A 181 -6.05 -2.25 10.57
C ALA A 181 -7.04 -3.29 11.13
N PRO A 182 -8.37 -3.10 10.97
CA PRO A 182 -9.32 -4.08 11.47
C PRO A 182 -9.12 -5.44 10.80
N SER A 183 -9.37 -6.53 11.53
CA SER A 183 -9.23 -7.93 11.09
C SER A 183 -7.83 -8.44 10.74
N VAL A 184 -6.83 -7.56 10.57
CA VAL A 184 -5.44 -7.98 10.35
C VAL A 184 -4.86 -8.57 11.65
N PRO A 185 -4.35 -9.81 11.64
CA PRO A 185 -3.77 -10.43 12.84
C PRO A 185 -2.62 -9.59 13.43
N THR A 186 -2.63 -9.37 14.74
CA THR A 186 -1.54 -8.66 15.44
C THR A 186 -0.36 -9.55 15.80
N LEU A 187 -0.50 -10.88 15.65
CA LEU A 187 0.52 -11.88 16.00
C LEU A 187 1.00 -11.80 17.46
N GLY A 188 0.12 -11.34 18.35
CA GLY A 188 0.45 -11.15 19.77
C GLY A 188 1.19 -9.84 20.07
N ASP A 189 1.51 -9.04 19.05
CA ASP A 189 2.16 -7.74 19.24
C ASP A 189 1.21 -6.75 19.91
N ARG A 190 1.80 -5.81 20.67
CA ARG A 190 1.05 -4.78 21.38
C ARG A 190 0.97 -3.48 20.56
N PRO A 191 -0.09 -2.67 20.74
CA PRO A 191 -0.08 -1.30 20.24
C PRO A 191 1.17 -0.54 20.70
N ALA A 192 1.65 0.39 19.86
CA ALA A 192 2.86 1.17 20.09
C ALA A 192 4.17 0.37 20.25
N SER A 193 4.27 -0.83 19.66
CA SER A 193 5.50 -1.64 19.64
C SER A 193 6.66 -1.07 18.81
N GLY A 194 6.48 0.08 18.16
CA GLY A 194 7.51 0.72 17.32
C GLY A 194 7.58 0.20 15.88
N HIS A 195 6.73 -0.77 15.53
CA HIS A 195 6.56 -1.30 14.17
C HIS A 195 5.11 -1.27 13.70
N SER A 196 4.93 -1.60 12.43
CA SER A 196 3.64 -1.76 11.76
C SER A 196 3.51 -3.18 11.24
N ILE A 197 2.27 -3.67 11.15
CA ILE A 197 1.95 -4.95 10.53
C ILE A 197 1.61 -4.68 9.06
N VAL A 198 2.18 -5.52 8.20
CA VAL A 198 1.82 -5.60 6.79
C VAL A 198 0.79 -6.71 6.64
N GLY A 199 -0.42 -6.35 6.23
CA GLY A 199 -1.53 -7.30 6.05
C GLY A 199 -1.95 -7.41 4.60
N ILE A 200 -2.30 -8.62 4.17
CA ILE A 200 -2.98 -8.89 2.90
C ILE A 200 -4.36 -9.46 3.24
N ALA A 201 -5.41 -8.76 2.81
CA ALA A 201 -6.78 -9.24 2.84
C ALA A 201 -7.28 -9.48 1.42
N LEU A 202 -7.93 -10.62 1.19
CA LEU A 202 -8.63 -10.94 -0.05
C LEU A 202 -10.11 -11.12 0.28
N TYR A 203 -10.97 -10.42 -0.44
CA TYR A 203 -12.42 -10.48 -0.32
C TYR A 203 -13.02 -10.94 -1.65
N GLU A 204 -13.83 -12.00 -1.61
CA GLU A 204 -14.50 -12.56 -2.79
C GLU A 204 -15.89 -13.09 -2.38
N GLY A 205 -16.95 -12.38 -2.78
CA GLY A 205 -18.30 -12.68 -2.33
C GLY A 205 -18.42 -12.64 -0.80
N ALA A 206 -18.80 -13.76 -0.18
CA ALA A 206 -18.87 -13.89 1.27
C ALA A 206 -17.55 -14.39 1.90
N GLU A 207 -16.64 -14.93 1.10
CA GLU A 207 -15.37 -15.47 1.56
C GLU A 207 -14.35 -14.36 1.75
N HIS A 208 -13.53 -14.51 2.79
CA HIS A 208 -12.42 -13.61 3.02
C HIS A 208 -11.25 -14.31 3.71
N ARG A 209 -10.05 -13.95 3.29
CA ARG A 209 -8.80 -14.41 3.89
C ARG A 209 -7.97 -13.20 4.27
N VAL A 210 -7.51 -13.13 5.52
CA VAL A 210 -6.71 -12.02 6.02
C VAL A 210 -5.48 -12.57 6.72
N ASP A 211 -4.31 -12.26 6.17
CA ASP A 211 -3.03 -12.70 6.70
C ASP A 211 -2.17 -11.49 7.06
N ALA A 212 -1.45 -11.59 8.18
CA ALA A 212 -0.30 -10.72 8.44
C ALA A 212 0.91 -11.37 7.77
N VAL A 213 1.59 -10.64 6.88
CA VAL A 213 2.69 -11.17 6.05
C VAL A 213 4.04 -10.57 6.39
N ALA A 214 4.08 -9.45 7.12
CA ALA A 214 5.35 -8.90 7.58
C ALA A 214 5.17 -7.94 8.76
N ARG A 215 6.29 -7.62 9.41
CA ARG A 215 6.46 -6.40 10.21
C ARG A 215 7.36 -5.44 9.46
N CYS A 216 7.11 -4.14 9.62
CA CYS A 216 8.04 -3.12 9.16
C CYS A 216 8.30 -2.02 10.18
N TRP A 217 9.53 -1.48 10.17
CA TRP A 217 9.99 -0.37 11.00
C TRP A 217 10.49 0.77 10.13
N SER A 218 10.75 1.93 10.76
CA SER A 218 11.39 3.08 10.09
C SER A 218 10.68 3.48 8.79
N ARG A 219 9.34 3.42 8.79
CA ARG A 219 8.46 3.68 7.64
C ARG A 219 8.71 2.77 6.43
N GLY A 220 9.13 1.52 6.67
CA GLY A 220 9.33 0.51 5.62
C GLY A 220 10.77 0.29 5.18
N ARG A 221 11.75 0.96 5.81
CA ARG A 221 13.18 0.76 5.51
C ARG A 221 13.78 -0.49 6.15
N ILE A 222 13.05 -1.09 7.09
CA ILE A 222 13.41 -2.36 7.73
C ILE A 222 12.18 -3.26 7.70
N LEU A 223 12.35 -4.50 7.26
CA LEU A 223 11.29 -5.47 7.01
C LEU A 223 11.63 -6.81 7.65
N ASP A 224 10.61 -7.47 8.18
CA ASP A 224 10.64 -8.86 8.65
C ASP A 224 9.47 -9.57 7.97
N TRP A 225 9.75 -10.28 6.88
CA TRP A 225 8.74 -10.97 6.09
C TRP A 225 8.46 -12.37 6.66
N PHE A 226 7.18 -12.70 6.78
CA PHE A 226 6.70 -13.98 7.28
C PHE A 226 6.43 -14.92 6.12
N HIS A 227 6.90 -16.16 6.29
CA HIS A 227 6.77 -17.33 5.40
C HIS A 227 5.84 -17.18 4.19
#